data_AF-A0A9W7GWG6-F1
#
_entry.id   AF-A0A9W7GWG6-F1
#
_cell.length_a   1.000
_cell.length_b   1.000
_cell.length_c   1.000
_cell.angle_alpha   90.00
_cell.angle_beta   90.00
_cell.angle_gamma   90.00
#
_symmetry.space_group_name_H-M   'P 1'
#
loop_
_entity.id
_entity.type
_entity.pdbx_description
1 polymer ?
#
loop_
_entity_poly.entity_id
_entity_poly.type
_entity_poly.pdbx_seq_one_letter_code
_entity_poly.pdbx_strand_id
1 'polypeptide(L)'
;MKTFVSIMKKSPKTIITDQDLWMTQSIAIEMPTTKHSFCIWHITSKFNCWFTALLRNDYKNWCANFYHLYKMSVPEEFEQN
;
A
#
# COMPACT_ATOMS: atom_id res chain seq x y z
N MET A 1 0.37 -18.40 6.69
CA MET A 1 0.61 -17.47 7.83
C MET A 1 0.64 -18.11 9.21
N LYS A 2 -0.07 -19.23 9.48
CA LYS A 2 -0.06 -19.93 10.78
C LYS A 2 1.32 -20.14 11.40
N THR A 3 2.28 -20.66 10.65
CA THR A 3 3.66 -20.88 11.11
C THR A 3 4.35 -19.57 11.52
N PHE A 4 4.15 -18.50 10.74
CA PHE A 4 4.69 -17.18 11.05
C PHE A 4 4.12 -16.64 12.38
N VAL A 5 2.79 -16.72 12.56
CA VAL A 5 2.13 -16.31 13.82
C VAL A 5 2.64 -17.13 15.01
N SER A 6 2.79 -18.44 14.83
CA SER A 6 3.32 -19.34 15.86
C SER A 6 4.73 -18.98 16.31
N ILE A 7 5.59 -18.53 15.37
CA ILE A 7 6.97 -18.14 15.69
C ILE A 7 7.00 -16.76 16.36
N MET A 8 6.17 -15.83 15.90
CA MET A 8 6.16 -14.44 16.40
C MET A 8 5.70 -14.33 17.86
N LYS A 9 5.01 -15.36 18.41
CA LYS A 9 4.38 -15.42 19.76
C LYS A 9 3.29 -14.38 20.02
N LYS A 10 3.35 -13.23 19.34
CA LYS A 10 2.38 -12.14 19.33
C LYS A 10 2.31 -11.56 17.93
N SER A 11 1.10 -11.31 17.44
CA SER A 11 0.91 -10.68 16.13
C SER A 11 1.52 -9.27 16.11
N PRO A 12 2.21 -8.89 15.02
CA PRO A 12 2.71 -7.53 14.85
C PRO A 12 1.54 -6.54 14.81
N LYS A 13 1.78 -5.29 15.22
CA LYS A 13 0.76 -4.24 15.16
C LYS A 13 0.43 -3.84 13.72
N THR A 14 1.44 -3.84 12.86
CA THR A 14 1.32 -3.46 11.44
C THR A 14 2.17 -4.40 10.59
N ILE A 15 1.61 -4.84 9.47
CA ILE A 15 2.34 -5.53 8.40
C ILE A 15 2.22 -4.68 7.13
N ILE A 16 3.35 -4.51 6.46
CA ILE A 16 3.43 -3.82 5.18
C ILE A 16 3.83 -4.85 4.13
N THR A 17 2.98 -5.10 3.14
CA THR A 17 3.27 -6.01 2.00
C THR A 17 3.02 -5.31 0.68
N ASP A 18 3.41 -5.95 -0.42
CA ASP A 18 2.92 -5.59 -1.74
C ASP A 18 1.41 -5.87 -1.89
N GLN A 19 0.87 -5.55 -3.08
CA GLN A 19 -0.55 -5.68 -3.44
C GLN A 19 -0.90 -7.13 -3.82
N ASP A 20 -0.57 -8.09 -2.94
CA ASP A 20 -0.97 -9.49 -3.09
C ASP A 20 -2.30 -9.74 -2.35
N LEU A 21 -3.33 -10.11 -3.12
CA LEU A 21 -4.68 -10.34 -2.59
C LEU A 21 -4.72 -11.50 -1.60
N TRP A 22 -3.93 -12.55 -1.82
CA TRP A 22 -3.88 -13.71 -0.92
C TRP A 22 -3.20 -13.34 0.39
N MET A 23 -2.19 -12.47 0.35
CA MET A 23 -1.57 -11.93 1.57
C MET A 23 -2.57 -11.10 2.37
N THR A 24 -3.34 -10.22 1.73
CA THR A 24 -4.41 -9.46 2.41
C THR A 24 -5.40 -10.40 3.11
N GLN A 25 -5.90 -11.41 2.41
CA GLN A 25 -6.85 -12.37 2.97
C GLN A 25 -6.23 -13.20 4.11
N SER A 26 -4.99 -13.69 3.93
CA SER A 26 -4.33 -14.52 4.94
C SER A 26 -4.03 -13.73 6.21
N ILE A 27 -3.62 -12.46 6.11
CA ILE A 27 -3.39 -11.58 7.26
C ILE A 27 -4.72 -11.31 7.98
N ALA A 28 -5.80 -11.02 7.25
CA ALA A 28 -7.10 -10.76 7.86
C ALA A 28 -7.65 -11.97 8.65
N ILE A 29 -7.42 -13.19 8.15
CA ILE A 29 -7.87 -14.43 8.81
C ILE A 29 -6.97 -14.80 10.00
N GLU A 30 -5.65 -14.80 9.81
CA GLU A 30 -4.71 -15.35 10.79
C GLU A 30 -4.24 -14.31 11.83
N MET A 31 -4.37 -13.02 11.53
CA MET A 31 -3.92 -11.90 12.37
C MET A 31 -4.94 -10.74 12.35
N PRO A 32 -6.18 -10.95 12.86
CA PRO A 32 -7.28 -9.99 12.71
C PRO A 32 -7.05 -8.63 13.42
N THR A 33 -6.11 -8.57 14.38
CA THR A 33 -5.75 -7.33 15.10
C THR A 33 -4.57 -6.58 14.47
N THR A 34 -3.95 -7.16 13.42
CA THR A 34 -2.84 -6.55 12.71
C THR A 34 -3.37 -5.60 11.65
N LYS A 35 -2.92 -4.35 11.67
CA LYS A 35 -3.17 -3.41 10.58
C LYS A 35 -2.37 -3.85 9.35
N HIS A 36 -3.06 -4.12 8.25
CA HIS A 36 -2.42 -4.35 6.95
C HIS A 36 -2.34 -3.04 6.17
N SER A 37 -1.21 -2.77 5.52
CA SER A 37 -1.05 -1.60 4.65
C SER A 37 -0.16 -1.97 3.46
N PHE A 38 -0.38 -1.32 2.32
CA PHE A 38 0.46 -1.55 1.15
C PHE A 38 1.80 -0.84 1.27
N CYS A 39 2.84 -1.48 0.73
CA CYS A 39 4.17 -0.91 0.65
C CYS A 39 4.21 0.16 -0.44
N ILE A 40 3.99 1.41 -0.03
CA ILE A 40 3.99 2.56 -0.94
C ILE A 40 5.33 2.68 -1.68
N TRP A 41 6.45 2.43 -1.01
CA TRP A 41 7.77 2.42 -1.65
C TRP A 41 7.86 1.39 -2.77
N HIS A 42 7.35 0.17 -2.54
CA HIS A 42 7.36 -0.87 -3.58
C HIS A 42 6.43 -0.52 -4.74
N ILE A 43 5.23 0.00 -4.44
CA ILE A 43 4.27 0.45 -5.46
C ILE A 43 4.87 1.57 -6.32
N THR A 44 5.42 2.61 -5.68
CA THR A 44 5.98 3.77 -6.40
C THR A 44 7.24 3.41 -7.19
N SER A 45 8.01 2.41 -6.76
CA SER A 45 9.15 1.89 -7.54
C SER A 45 8.75 1.34 -8.92
N LYS A 46 7.51 0.88 -9.06
CA LYS A 46 6.94 0.35 -10.32
C LYS A 46 6.25 1.41 -11.18
N PHE A 47 6.09 2.65 -10.70
CA PHE A 47 5.42 3.69 -11.47
C PHE A 47 6.10 3.96 -12.81
N ASN A 48 7.44 3.91 -12.84
CA ASN A 48 8.18 4.14 -14.07
C ASN A 48 7.86 3.06 -15.13
N CYS A 49 7.74 1.79 -14.74
CA CYS A 49 7.45 0.73 -15.70
C CYS A 49 5.97 0.70 -16.12
N TRP A 50 5.06 1.12 -15.25
CA TRP A 50 3.62 1.13 -15.55
C TRP A 50 3.18 2.36 -16.33
N PHE A 51 3.67 3.54 -15.97
CA PHE A 51 3.03 4.80 -16.34
C PHE A 51 3.89 5.72 -17.21
N THR A 52 5.21 5.55 -17.27
CA THR A 52 6.06 6.46 -18.07
C THR A 52 5.68 6.46 -19.55
N ALA A 53 5.44 5.29 -20.14
CA ALA A 53 5.02 5.18 -21.54
C ALA A 53 3.60 5.71 -21.80
N LEU A 54 2.71 5.56 -20.81
CA LEU A 54 1.31 5.96 -20.90
C LEU A 54 1.14 7.47 -20.73
N LEU A 55 1.79 8.07 -19.73
CA LEU A 55 1.60 9.46 -19.33
C LEU A 55 2.57 10.42 -20.02
N ARG A 56 3.72 9.92 -20.52
CA ARG A 56 4.74 10.72 -21.22
C ARG A 56 5.10 12.01 -20.46
N ASN A 57 4.71 13.16 -20.99
CA ASN A 57 5.02 14.47 -20.42
C ASN A 57 4.32 14.70 -19.07
N ASP A 58 3.18 14.04 -18.84
CA ASP A 58 2.38 14.19 -17.63
C ASP A 58 2.86 13.30 -16.48
N TYR A 59 3.81 12.38 -16.72
CA TYR A 59 4.30 11.44 -15.71
C TYR A 59 4.77 12.13 -14.42
N LYS A 60 5.48 13.26 -14.55
CA LYS A 60 5.97 14.03 -13.39
C LYS A 60 4.83 14.65 -12.59
N ASN A 61 3.87 15.26 -13.27
CA ASN A 61 2.70 15.88 -12.63
C ASN A 61 1.84 14.82 -11.95
N TRP A 62 1.64 13.69 -12.61
CA TRP A 62 0.91 12.55 -12.04
C TRP A 62 1.59 12.00 -10.78
N CYS A 63 2.93 11.82 -10.80
CA CYS A 63 3.67 11.41 -9.60
C CYS A 63 3.50 12.41 -8.46
N ALA A 64 3.59 13.71 -8.74
CA ALA A 64 3.41 14.76 -7.75
C ALA A 64 1.99 14.72 -7.14
N ASN A 65 0.96 14.58 -7.97
CA ASN A 65 -0.42 14.45 -7.53
C ASN A 65 -0.63 13.21 -6.67
N PHE A 66 -0.07 12.06 -7.07
CA PHE A 66 -0.14 10.84 -6.26
C PHE A 66 0.46 11.04 -4.86
N TYR A 67 1.66 11.65 -4.78
CA TYR A 67 2.28 11.92 -3.48
C TYR A 67 1.54 12.98 -2.65
N HIS A 68 0.85 13.91 -3.30
CA HIS A 68 -0.03 14.85 -2.63
C HIS A 68 -1.21 14.10 -1.99
N LEU A 69 -1.95 13.33 -2.80
CA LEU A 69 -3.10 12.52 -2.35
C LEU A 69 -2.72 11.55 -1.23
N TYR A 70 -1.59 10.86 -1.36
CA TYR A 70 -1.12 9.91 -0.35
C TYR A 70 -0.83 10.56 1.02
N LYS A 71 -0.45 11.83 1.06
CA LYS A 71 -0.15 12.55 2.32
C LYS A 71 -1.40 13.10 3.00
N MET A 72 -2.54 13.08 2.32
CA MET A 72 -3.80 13.56 2.87
C MET A 72 -4.26 12.59 3.95
N SER A 73 -4.54 13.12 5.13
CA SER A 73 -4.95 12.32 6.29
C SER A 73 -6.46 12.33 6.53
N VAL A 74 -7.19 13.17 5.81
CA VAL A 74 -8.62 13.45 6.03
C VAL A 74 -9.38 13.09 4.74
N PRO A 75 -10.35 12.16 4.79
CA PRO A 75 -11.14 11.75 3.61
C PRO A 75 -11.84 12.91 2.91
N GLU A 76 -12.32 13.89 3.69
CA GLU A 76 -13.02 15.06 3.18
C GLU A 76 -12.12 15.94 2.30
N GLU A 77 -10.81 16.01 2.61
CA GLU A 77 -9.86 16.73 1.75
C GLU A 77 -9.71 16.02 0.40
N PHE A 78 -9.78 14.69 0.37
CA PHE A 78 -9.66 13.89 -0.85
C PHE A 78 -10.88 14.08 -1.77
N GLU A 79 -12.09 14.11 -1.21
CA GLU A 79 -13.34 14.25 -1.98
C GLU A 79 -13.54 15.65 -2.59
N GLN A 80 -12.79 16.66 -2.13
CA GLN A 80 -12.88 18.05 -2.60
C GLN A 80 -11.92 18.40 -3.75
N ASN A 81 -11.05 17.47 -4.17
CA ASN A 81 -10.08 17.65 -5.26
C ASN A 81 -10.53 17.05 -6.60
#